data_AF-A0A382SE34-F1
#
_entry.id   AF-A0A382SE34-F1
#
_cell.length_a   1.000
_cell.length_b   1.000
_cell.length_c   1.000
_cell.angle_alpha   90.00
_cell.angle_beta   90.00
_cell.angle_gamma   90.00
#
_symmetry.space_group_name_H-M   'P 1'
#
loop_
_entity.id
_entity.type
_entity.pdbx_description
1 polymer ?
#
loop_
_entity_poly.entity_id
_entity_poly.type
_entity_poly.pdbx_seq_one_letter_code
_entity_poly.pdbx_strand_id
1 'polypeptide(L)'
;MNLTEQILHRKKQPQEGYSTKRTSAWAEVDAEGRLVLPPEVVQGFGLKPGAKMRLDEGENHFSLHRPLTQLTKIYVEPTVACNLDCITCFRNEWDQPLGRMNDATFARVLEGVQAMDPRPSVYFGGIGEPLFHPRTLD
;
A
#
# COMPACT_ATOMS: atom_id res chain seq x y z
N MET A 1 -22.69 -17.39 26.97
CA MET A 1 -22.68 -16.42 25.87
C MET A 1 -23.11 -17.10 24.59
N ASN A 2 -24.16 -16.58 23.95
CA ASN A 2 -24.65 -17.03 22.64
C ASN A 2 -23.56 -16.77 21.57
N LEU A 3 -23.46 -17.62 20.55
CA LEU A 3 -22.59 -17.45 19.39
C LEU A 3 -22.61 -16.01 18.81
N THR A 4 -23.77 -15.35 18.84
CA THR A 4 -23.95 -13.95 18.42
C THR A 4 -23.15 -12.96 19.29
N GLU A 5 -23.11 -13.14 20.60
CA GLU A 5 -22.31 -12.29 21.51
C GLU A 5 -20.81 -12.53 21.32
N GLN A 6 -20.42 -13.77 21.01
CA GLN A 6 -19.02 -14.12 20.73
C GLN A 6 -18.52 -13.49 19.44
N ILE A 7 -19.39 -13.33 18.42
CA ILE A 7 -19.07 -12.67 17.15
C ILE A 7 -18.99 -11.15 17.33
N LEU A 8 -19.97 -10.56 18.03
CA LEU A 8 -20.05 -9.10 18.22
C LEU A 8 -18.98 -8.55 19.18
N HIS A 9 -18.44 -9.38 20.07
CA HIS A 9 -17.41 -8.99 21.04
C HIS A 9 -16.07 -9.68 20.79
N ARG A 10 -15.89 -10.29 19.62
CA ARG A 10 -14.57 -10.75 19.18
C ARG A 10 -13.69 -9.52 19.00
N LYS A 11 -12.99 -9.10 20.06
CA LYS A 11 -11.80 -8.26 19.94
C LYS A 11 -10.93 -8.96 18.92
N LYS A 12 -10.80 -8.38 17.73
CA LYS A 12 -9.83 -8.82 16.73
C LYS A 12 -8.51 -8.78 17.49
N GLN A 13 -7.98 -9.96 17.86
CA GLN A 13 -6.63 -10.02 18.42
C GLN A 13 -5.76 -9.21 17.47
N PRO A 14 -4.88 -8.33 17.97
CA PRO A 14 -3.93 -7.65 17.12
C PRO A 14 -3.29 -8.74 16.28
N GLN A 15 -3.62 -8.76 14.98
CA GLN A 15 -2.95 -9.69 14.09
C GLN A 15 -1.50 -9.25 14.18
N GLU A 16 -0.66 -10.12 14.75
CA GLU A 16 0.78 -10.00 14.73
C GLU A 16 1.21 -10.03 13.26
N GLY A 17 1.08 -8.87 12.62
CA GLY A 17 1.57 -8.61 11.28
C GLY A 17 3.07 -8.39 11.37
N TYR A 18 3.82 -9.41 11.79
CA TYR A 18 5.26 -9.36 11.65
C TYR A 18 5.59 -9.33 10.15
N SER A 19 6.35 -8.32 9.76
CA SER A 19 6.94 -8.22 8.43
C SER A 19 7.71 -9.50 8.11
N THR A 20 7.36 -10.17 7.02
CA THR A 20 8.07 -11.36 6.52
C THR A 20 9.47 -11.06 6.00
N LYS A 21 9.82 -9.78 5.82
CA LYS A 21 11.21 -9.35 5.58
C LYS A 21 11.91 -9.20 6.93
N ARG A 22 12.86 -10.11 7.21
CA ARG A 22 13.83 -9.97 8.30
C ARG A 22 14.78 -8.82 7.97
N THR A 23 14.47 -7.62 8.42
CA THR A 23 15.50 -6.60 8.61
C THR A 23 16.05 -6.80 10.02
N SER A 24 17.12 -7.60 10.15
CA SER A 24 17.91 -7.63 11.38
C SER A 24 18.93 -6.50 11.31
N ALA A 25 18.50 -5.29 11.66
CA ALA A 25 19.37 -4.12 11.75
C ALA A 25 19.35 -3.58 13.17
N TRP A 26 20.48 -3.07 13.64
CA TRP A 26 20.60 -2.47 14.98
C TRP A 26 20.33 -0.97 14.89
N ALA A 27 19.51 -0.47 15.81
CA ALA A 27 19.39 0.95 16.09
C ALA A 27 20.09 1.24 17.42
N GLU A 28 20.61 2.44 17.57
CA GLU A 28 21.33 2.87 18.77
C GLU A 28 20.74 4.17 19.33
N VAL A 29 20.95 4.41 20.62
CA VAL A 29 20.62 5.68 21.24
C VAL A 29 21.89 6.52 21.29
N ASP A 30 21.88 7.68 20.62
CA ASP A 30 23.03 8.57 20.60
C ASP A 30 23.20 9.36 21.92
N ALA A 31 24.25 10.17 22.00
CA ALA A 31 24.58 10.96 23.19
C ALA A 31 23.50 11.98 23.57
N GLU A 32 22.61 12.34 22.63
CA GLU A 32 21.48 13.24 22.86
C GLU A 32 20.18 12.50 23.24
N GLY A 33 20.22 11.16 23.38
CA GLY A 33 19.07 10.35 23.74
C GLY A 33 18.13 10.05 22.57
N ARG A 34 18.58 10.20 21.32
CA ARG A 34 17.74 9.95 20.13
C ARG A 34 17.98 8.54 19.60
N LEU A 35 16.91 7.88 19.15
CA LEU A 35 17.02 6.62 18.44
C LEU A 35 17.53 6.86 17.01
N VAL A 36 18.76 6.45 16.73
CA VAL A 36 19.40 6.52 15.42
C VAL A 36 19.13 5.21 14.69
N LEU A 37 18.46 5.34 13.54
CA LEU A 37 18.20 4.22 12.63
C LEU A 37 19.30 4.12 11.59
N PRO A 38 19.70 2.91 11.18
CA PRO A 38 20.74 2.75 10.18
C PRO A 38 20.22 3.20 8.79
N PRO A 39 21.12 3.68 7.90
CA PRO A 39 20.73 4.34 6.65
C PRO A 39 19.82 3.51 5.74
N GLU A 40 20.00 2.20 5.70
CA GLU A 40 19.17 1.29 4.90
C GLU A 40 17.71 1.21 5.40
N VAL A 41 17.49 1.36 6.71
CA VAL A 41 16.15 1.44 7.31
C VAL A 41 15.53 2.79 6.99
N VAL A 42 16.29 3.87 7.15
CA VAL A 42 15.86 5.25 6.80
C VAL A 42 15.43 5.31 5.33
N GLN A 43 16.26 4.79 4.42
CA GLN A 43 15.96 4.75 3.00
C GLN A 43 14.77 3.85 2.70
N GLY A 44 14.73 2.60 3.19
CA GLY A 44 13.65 1.66 2.90
C GLY A 44 12.26 2.11 3.39
N PHE A 45 12.23 2.91 4.45
CA PHE A 45 11.00 3.51 5.01
C PHE A 45 10.79 4.96 4.53
N GLY A 46 11.63 5.48 3.62
CA GLY A 46 11.50 6.82 3.07
C GLY A 46 11.46 7.91 4.14
N LEU A 47 12.19 7.70 5.25
CA LEU A 47 12.18 8.59 6.39
C LEU A 47 12.96 9.86 6.03
N LYS A 48 12.29 11.00 6.13
CA LYS A 48 12.89 12.34 5.96
C LYS A 48 13.03 13.02 7.32
N PRO A 49 13.97 13.95 7.50
CA PRO A 49 14.04 14.75 8.72
C PRO A 49 12.68 15.36 9.07
N GLY A 50 12.22 15.15 10.31
CA GLY A 50 10.90 15.60 10.79
C GLY A 50 9.72 14.67 10.47
N ALA A 51 9.94 13.52 9.82
CA ALA A 51 8.88 12.53 9.60
C ALA A 51 8.28 12.07 10.93
N LYS A 52 6.94 12.04 10.99
CA LYS A 52 6.20 11.51 12.13
C LYS A 52 5.84 10.05 11.87
N MET A 53 6.21 9.17 12.78
CA MET A 53 5.87 7.74 12.75
C MET A 53 4.99 7.42 13.94
N ARG A 54 4.01 6.53 13.72
CA ARG A 54 3.21 6.00 14.82
C ARG A 54 4.05 4.99 15.58
N LEU A 55 4.16 5.18 16.88
CA LEU A 55 4.79 4.26 17.82
C LEU A 55 3.67 3.57 18.60
N ASP A 56 3.70 2.24 18.60
CA ASP A 56 2.84 1.43 19.47
C ASP A 56 3.72 0.72 20.50
N GLU A 57 3.33 0.79 21.77
CA GLU A 57 3.99 0.07 22.86
C GLU A 57 3.32 -1.30 23.08
N GLY A 58 4.15 -2.35 23.20
CA GLY A 58 3.77 -3.67 23.69
C GLY A 58 4.39 -3.93 25.07
N GLU A 59 4.19 -5.13 25.63
CA GLU A 59 4.64 -5.44 27.00
C GLU A 59 6.15 -5.29 27.21
N ASN A 60 6.96 -5.67 26.23
CA ASN A 60 8.43 -5.62 26.29
C ASN A 60 9.07 -5.20 24.95
N HIS A 61 8.31 -4.51 24.11
CA HIS A 61 8.79 -4.01 22.83
C HIS A 61 7.99 -2.77 22.44
N PHE A 62 8.50 -2.02 21.45
CA PHE A 62 7.68 -1.06 20.72
C PHE A 62 7.78 -1.35 19.22
N SER A 63 6.75 -0.94 18.48
CA SER A 63 6.69 -1.05 17.03
C SER A 63 6.57 0.33 16.41
N LEU A 64 7.38 0.60 15.38
CA LEU A 64 7.28 1.80 14.56
C LEU A 64 6.59 1.46 13.24
N HIS A 65 5.51 2.18 12.94
CA HIS A 65 4.81 2.05 11.67
C HIS A 65 5.40 2.99 10.62
N ARG A 66 5.31 2.59 9.34
CA ARG A 66 5.68 3.46 8.21
C ARG A 66 5.02 4.84 8.35
N PRO A 67 5.73 5.93 8.03
CA PRO A 67 5.12 7.24 8.07
C PRO A 67 4.01 7.33 7.03
N LEU A 68 2.93 8.05 7.34
CA LEU A 68 1.81 8.25 6.42
C LEU A 68 2.21 8.97 5.12
N THR A 69 3.36 9.64 5.14
CA THR A 69 3.93 10.34 4.00
C THR A 69 4.67 9.42 3.02
N GLN A 70 4.91 8.15 3.38
CA GLN A 70 5.53 7.18 2.48
C GLN A 70 4.47 6.35 1.76
N LEU A 71 4.29 6.61 0.47
CA LEU A 71 3.46 5.79 -0.41
C LEU A 71 4.20 4.49 -0.75
N THR A 72 3.57 3.34 -0.50
CA THR A 72 4.20 2.01 -0.73
C THR A 72 3.55 1.22 -1.86
N LYS A 73 2.28 1.51 -2.15
CA LYS A 73 1.52 0.86 -3.21
C LYS A 73 0.54 1.83 -3.85
N ILE A 74 0.46 1.80 -5.17
CA ILE A 74 -0.51 2.53 -5.97
C ILE A 74 -1.34 1.53 -6.77
N TYR A 75 -2.66 1.71 -6.74
CA TYR A 75 -3.61 0.99 -7.58
C TYR A 75 -3.99 1.91 -8.72
N VAL A 76 -3.76 1.47 -9.95
CA VAL A 76 -4.08 2.23 -11.16
C VAL A 76 -5.03 1.38 -11.98
N GLU A 77 -6.22 1.92 -12.25
CA GLU A 77 -7.16 1.34 -13.19
C GLU A 77 -6.97 2.01 -14.56
N PRO A 78 -6.25 1.38 -15.50
CA PRO A 78 -6.02 1.98 -16.80
C PRO A 78 -7.31 1.97 -17.66
N THR A 79 -8.19 1.00 -17.44
CA THR A 79 -9.43 0.83 -18.20
C THR A 79 -10.47 0.08 -17.37
N VAL A 80 -11.74 0.37 -17.61
CA VAL A 80 -12.87 -0.41 -17.06
C VAL A 80 -13.39 -1.46 -18.05
N ALA A 81 -12.85 -1.49 -19.28
CA ALA A 81 -13.17 -2.53 -20.25
C ALA A 81 -12.59 -3.89 -19.82
N CYS A 82 -13.28 -4.98 -20.16
CA CYS A 82 -12.90 -6.35 -19.81
C CYS A 82 -13.33 -7.32 -20.92
N ASN A 83 -12.58 -8.41 -21.11
CA ASN A 83 -12.88 -9.48 -22.07
C ASN A 83 -13.68 -10.65 -21.48
N LEU A 84 -14.01 -10.61 -20.19
CA LEU A 84 -14.79 -11.65 -19.53
C LEU A 84 -16.25 -11.23 -19.39
N ASP A 85 -17.15 -12.20 -19.33
CA ASP A 85 -18.57 -11.99 -19.09
C ASP A 85 -19.02 -12.75 -17.84
N CYS A 86 -18.47 -12.33 -16.70
CA CYS A 86 -18.70 -13.01 -15.43
C CYS A 86 -20.16 -12.85 -14.97
N ILE A 87 -20.77 -13.94 -14.49
CA ILE A 87 -22.15 -13.92 -13.96
C ILE A 87 -22.34 -12.95 -12.78
N THR A 88 -21.27 -12.66 -12.02
CA THR A 88 -21.26 -11.73 -10.88
C THR A 88 -20.72 -10.35 -11.25
N CYS A 89 -20.58 -10.02 -12.54
CA CYS A 89 -20.02 -8.74 -12.93
C CYS A 89 -20.98 -7.58 -12.62
N PHE A 90 -20.47 -6.49 -12.04
CA PHE A 90 -21.24 -5.26 -11.82
C PHE A 90 -21.76 -4.66 -13.13
N ARG A 91 -21.12 -4.93 -14.27
CA ARG A 91 -21.60 -4.50 -15.62
C ARG A 91 -22.94 -5.13 -16.01
N ASN A 92 -23.40 -6.18 -15.33
CA ASN A 92 -24.70 -6.78 -15.57
C ASN A 92 -25.84 -5.88 -15.06
N GLU A 93 -25.55 -4.94 -14.14
CA GLU A 93 -26.54 -4.03 -13.55
C GLU A 93 -26.18 -2.56 -13.72
N TRP A 94 -24.90 -2.23 -13.90
CA TRP A 94 -24.43 -0.85 -13.99
C TRP A 94 -24.45 -0.35 -15.42
N ASP A 95 -25.35 0.60 -15.69
CA ASP A 95 -25.36 1.37 -16.95
C ASP A 95 -24.37 2.53 -16.85
N GLN A 96 -23.09 2.24 -17.11
CA GLN A 96 -22.02 3.23 -17.17
C GLN A 96 -21.19 3.01 -18.45
N PRO A 97 -20.74 4.09 -19.12
CA PRO A 97 -19.94 3.95 -20.31
C PRO A 97 -18.60 3.28 -20.01
N LEU A 98 -18.14 2.42 -20.92
CA LEU A 98 -16.79 1.90 -20.87
C LEU A 98 -15.80 3.04 -21.15
N GLY A 99 -14.87 3.22 -20.22
CA GLY A 99 -13.86 4.26 -20.26
C GLY A 99 -12.45 3.69 -20.18
N ARG A 100 -11.52 4.50 -20.67
CA ARG A 100 -10.08 4.26 -20.60
C ARG A 100 -9.38 5.54 -20.18
N MET A 101 -8.40 5.42 -19.29
CA MET A 101 -7.46 6.50 -19.00
C MET A 101 -6.73 6.87 -20.29
N ASN A 102 -6.69 8.16 -20.67
CA ASN A 102 -5.98 8.54 -21.89
C ASN A 102 -4.46 8.33 -21.74
N ASP A 103 -3.77 8.10 -22.86
CA ASP A 103 -2.34 7.79 -22.90
C ASP A 103 -1.48 8.86 -22.21
N ALA A 104 -1.82 10.14 -22.36
CA ALA A 104 -1.07 11.23 -21.74
C ALA A 104 -1.19 11.21 -20.20
N THR A 105 -2.39 10.94 -19.68
CA THR A 105 -2.61 10.77 -18.24
C THR A 105 -1.89 9.52 -17.73
N PHE A 106 -1.98 8.41 -18.45
CA PHE A 106 -1.30 7.17 -18.08
C PHE A 106 0.22 7.38 -18.01
N ALA A 107 0.82 8.01 -19.03
CA ALA A 107 2.24 8.35 -19.05
C ALA A 107 2.63 9.25 -17.86
N ARG A 108 1.85 10.30 -17.55
CA ARG A 108 2.11 11.18 -16.40
C ARG A 108 2.04 10.44 -15.05
N VAL A 109 1.15 9.46 -14.91
CA VAL A 109 1.10 8.61 -13.71
C VAL A 109 2.40 7.81 -13.59
N LEU A 110 2.88 7.19 -14.67
CA LEU A 110 4.14 6.43 -14.66
C LEU A 110 5.35 7.32 -14.38
N GLU A 111 5.45 8.49 -15.00
CA GLU A 111 6.49 9.49 -14.73
C GLU A 111 6.49 9.90 -13.25
N GLY A 112 5.31 10.17 -12.69
CA GLY A 112 5.14 10.50 -11.27
C GLY A 112 5.65 9.39 -10.35
N VAL A 113 5.33 8.13 -10.66
CA VAL A 113 5.83 6.97 -9.90
C VAL A 113 7.34 6.81 -10.03
N GLN A 114 7.88 6.98 -11.24
CA GLN A 114 9.31 6.83 -11.50
C GLN A 114 10.16 7.82 -10.71
N ALA A 115 9.64 9.04 -10.50
CA ALA A 115 10.28 10.11 -9.73
C ALA A 115 10.20 9.94 -8.20
N MET A 116 9.43 8.97 -7.69
CA MET A 116 9.33 8.72 -6.25
C MET A 116 10.51 7.89 -5.74
N ASP A 117 11.02 8.25 -4.57
CA ASP A 117 12.02 7.49 -3.83
C ASP A 117 11.66 7.44 -2.33
N PRO A 118 11.44 6.25 -1.74
CA PRO A 118 11.40 4.94 -2.40
C PRO A 118 10.24 4.80 -3.39
N ARG A 119 10.49 4.13 -4.51
CA ARG A 119 9.45 3.87 -5.51
C ARG A 119 8.38 2.92 -4.96
N PRO A 120 7.08 3.29 -5.01
CA PRO A 120 6.02 2.38 -4.60
C PRO A 120 5.84 1.24 -5.61
N SER A 121 5.28 0.13 -5.14
CA SER A 121 4.76 -0.90 -6.04
C SER A 121 3.52 -0.37 -6.77
N VAL A 122 3.38 -0.71 -8.06
CA VAL A 122 2.19 -0.37 -8.84
C VAL A 122 1.43 -1.65 -9.13
N TYR A 123 0.13 -1.61 -8.92
CA TYR A 123 -0.80 -2.65 -9.32
C TYR A 123 -1.73 -2.07 -10.38
N PHE A 124 -1.67 -2.62 -11.60
CA PHE A 124 -2.68 -2.36 -12.60
C PHE A 124 -3.85 -3.30 -12.38
N GLY A 125 -5.04 -2.74 -12.15
CA GLY A 125 -6.24 -3.51 -11.86
C GLY A 125 -7.35 -2.66 -11.28
N GLY A 126 -8.50 -3.30 -11.10
CA GLY A 126 -9.74 -2.67 -10.71
C GLY A 126 -10.93 -3.51 -11.17
N ILE A 127 -11.91 -2.82 -11.72
CA ILE A 127 -13.14 -3.31 -12.30
C ILE A 127 -12.91 -3.92 -13.69
N GLY A 128 -12.00 -3.33 -14.48
CA GLY A 128 -11.64 -3.79 -15.83
C GLY A 128 -10.49 -4.80 -15.88
N GLU A 129 -10.19 -5.28 -17.08
CA GLU A 129 -8.99 -6.05 -17.39
C GLU A 129 -7.85 -5.08 -17.77
N PRO A 130 -6.77 -4.97 -16.99
CA PRO A 130 -5.66 -4.07 -17.28
C PRO A 130 -5.11 -4.17 -18.70
N LEU A 131 -5.02 -5.39 -19.24
CA LEU A 131 -4.43 -5.63 -20.57
C LEU A 131 -5.33 -5.16 -21.74
N PHE A 132 -6.53 -4.65 -21.46
CA PHE A 132 -7.36 -3.97 -22.47
C PHE A 132 -6.91 -2.54 -22.77
N HIS A 133 -6.02 -1.97 -21.95
CA HIS A 133 -5.36 -0.71 -22.27
C HIS A 133 -4.09 -0.99 -23.09
N PRO A 134 -3.96 -0.45 -24.32
CA PRO A 134 -2.89 -0.81 -25.25
C PRO A 134 -1.49 -0.51 -24.68
N ARG A 135 -1.37 0.55 -23.87
CA ARG A 135 -0.10 0.97 -23.26
C ARG A 135 0.30 0.23 -21.98
N THR A 136 -0.50 -0.71 -21.47
CA THR A 136 -0.22 -1.33 -20.15
C THR A 136 1.04 -2.19 -20.12
N LEU A 137 1.50 -2.67 -21.28
CA LEU A 137 2.72 -3.48 -21.42
C LEU A 137 3.91 -2.74 -22.05
N ASP A 138 3.75 -1.46 -22.37
CA ASP A 138 4.82 -0.63 -22.93
C ASP A 138 5.80 -0.17 -21.85
#